data_AF-A0A9X1WHL0-F1
#
_entry.id   AF-A0A9X1WHL0-F1
#
_cell.length_a   1.000
_cell.length_b   1.000
_cell.length_c   1.000
_cell.angle_alpha   90.00
_cell.angle_beta   90.00
_cell.angle_gamma   90.00
#
_symmetry.space_group_name_H-M   'P 1'
#
loop_
_entity.id
_entity.type
_entity.pdbx_description
1 polymer ?
#
loop_
_entity_poly.entity_id
_entity_poly.type
_entity_poly.pdbx_seq_one_letter_code
_entity_poly.pdbx_strand_id
1 'polypeptide(L)'
;MSVMVVTDSSACLPPALAAEYGITVLDFHAEGEGDDETTAGLGALELTACYARLLERGGDDGVVALHISKELSGTWSSASQAAAVLDGRVEVIDTMSGGMVIGQAAIAAARCAGDGGSLDECRGAAQHAIDTGHLWLFVNRLDTLARGGRLTAGQRLLSTALAIKPIMHLAGGRLELAAKTRTRSKAMERMVTLAANAYREAAEALLPPSEDDGDGQDSGTSGTGEERENRDVRDDHDDREDHDVRDDAEAESGPGEPAEPSTPGETTEGTEEDTRESDDEHEPEGSGDRPRIFSFGGRDKSEKTDRADKHDKHEKHDKNDKHEKNDKADKPEHERLRLRRRGVDQVPLHELPRVPMHLAVHHREVEDVAEELRAHLREQLPECVVISVVDIGHSMAVHTGPGALAVSLVED
;
A
#
# COMPACT_ATOMS: atom_id res chain seq x y z
N MET A 1 -11.52 13.98 19.37
CA MET A 1 -10.25 14.28 18.69
C MET A 1 -9.71 12.96 18.24
N SER A 2 -9.06 12.94 17.08
CA SER A 2 -8.73 11.70 16.36
C SER A 2 -7.41 11.90 15.62
N VAL A 3 -6.67 10.81 15.47
CA VAL A 3 -5.46 10.76 14.65
C VAL A 3 -5.76 11.30 13.24
N MET A 4 -4.92 12.19 12.74
CA MET A 4 -5.04 12.72 11.38
C MET A 4 -4.29 11.84 10.40
N VAL A 5 -4.79 11.73 9.16
CA VAL A 5 -4.15 10.93 8.12
C VAL A 5 -3.74 11.84 6.95
N VAL A 6 -2.51 11.67 6.50
CA VAL A 6 -1.95 12.38 5.34
C VAL A 6 -1.24 11.42 4.41
N THR A 7 -1.40 11.66 3.11
CA THR A 7 -0.69 10.97 2.05
C THR A 7 -0.24 11.95 0.97
N ASP A 8 0.50 11.47 -0.02
CA ASP A 8 0.78 12.23 -1.24
C ASP A 8 -0.03 11.75 -2.46
N SER A 9 0.02 12.52 -3.55
CA SER A 9 -0.80 12.29 -4.75
C SER A 9 -0.47 10.99 -5.51
N SER A 10 0.63 10.31 -5.17
CA SER A 10 0.91 8.98 -5.70
C SER A 10 -0.03 7.89 -5.17
N ALA A 11 -0.85 8.19 -4.15
CA ALA A 11 -1.85 7.28 -3.64
C ALA A 11 -3.02 7.04 -4.62
N CYS A 12 -3.15 7.86 -5.67
CA CYS A 12 -4.28 7.84 -6.61
C CYS A 12 -5.65 7.83 -5.90
N LEU A 13 -5.72 8.38 -4.69
CA LEU A 13 -6.94 8.41 -3.89
C LEU A 13 -7.91 9.44 -4.49
N PRO A 14 -9.12 9.04 -4.92
CA PRO A 14 -10.09 9.98 -5.47
C PRO A 14 -10.41 11.10 -4.47
N PRO A 15 -10.49 12.38 -4.91
CA PRO A 15 -10.74 13.50 -4.00
C PRO A 15 -12.01 13.37 -3.15
N ALA A 16 -13.06 12.75 -3.71
CA ALA A 16 -14.30 12.48 -2.97
C ALA A 16 -14.09 11.51 -1.79
N LEU A 17 -13.28 10.46 -1.97
CA LEU A 17 -12.93 9.53 -0.89
C LEU A 17 -11.99 10.19 0.12
N ALA A 18 -11.01 10.96 -0.34
CA ALA A 18 -10.15 11.72 0.56
C ALA A 18 -10.96 12.65 1.48
N ALA A 19 -11.94 13.37 0.92
CA ALA A 19 -12.84 14.22 1.69
C ALA A 19 -13.76 13.43 2.63
N GLU A 20 -14.32 12.30 2.17
CA GLU A 20 -15.18 11.43 2.97
C GLU A 20 -14.49 10.93 4.25
N TYR A 21 -13.23 10.50 4.13
CA TYR A 21 -12.45 9.96 5.25
C TYR A 21 -11.58 11.02 5.96
N GLY A 22 -11.66 12.29 5.56
CA GLY A 22 -10.86 13.37 6.16
C GLY A 22 -9.34 13.23 5.94
N ILE A 23 -8.93 12.56 4.86
CA ILE A 23 -7.52 12.33 4.51
C ILE A 23 -6.97 13.54 3.77
N THR A 24 -5.83 14.06 4.24
CA THR A 24 -5.11 15.12 3.52
C THR A 24 -4.22 14.51 2.43
N VAL A 25 -4.31 15.02 1.21
CA VAL A 25 -3.47 14.58 0.08
C VAL A 25 -2.59 15.75 -0.35
N LEU A 26 -1.28 15.53 -0.38
CA LEU A 26 -0.29 16.52 -0.84
C LEU A 26 0.16 16.21 -2.26
N ASP A 27 0.06 17.20 -3.14
CA ASP A 27 0.42 17.00 -4.54
C ASP A 27 1.93 17.05 -4.74
N PHE A 28 2.48 16.05 -5.43
CA PHE A 28 3.82 16.16 -6.01
C PHE A 28 3.88 17.28 -7.04
N HIS A 29 5.06 17.88 -7.13
CA HIS A 29 5.34 18.95 -8.06
C HIS A 29 5.75 18.36 -9.41
N ALA A 30 5.31 18.98 -10.50
CA ALA A 30 5.73 18.65 -11.85
C ALA A 30 6.22 19.91 -12.55
N GLU A 31 7.33 19.80 -13.27
CA GLU A 31 7.96 20.90 -14.02
C GLU A 31 8.37 20.44 -15.41
N GLY A 32 8.22 21.33 -16.39
CA GLY A 32 8.45 21.04 -17.80
C GLY A 32 7.16 20.73 -18.55
N GLU A 33 7.28 20.36 -19.82
CA GLU A 33 6.14 20.03 -20.69
C GLU A 33 6.49 18.81 -21.55
N GLY A 34 5.48 17.97 -21.81
CA GLY A 34 5.60 16.83 -22.72
C GLY A 34 6.60 15.77 -22.23
N ASP A 35 7.44 15.26 -23.15
CA ASP A 35 8.36 14.16 -22.85
C ASP A 35 9.52 14.54 -21.90
N ASP A 36 9.78 15.84 -21.73
CA ASP A 36 10.81 16.41 -20.87
C ASP A 36 10.27 16.81 -19.48
N GLU A 37 8.97 16.61 -19.24
CA GLU A 37 8.38 16.85 -17.93
C GLU A 37 9.01 15.94 -16.87
N THR A 38 9.28 16.51 -15.70
CA THR A 38 9.86 15.83 -14.55
C THR A 38 9.04 16.10 -13.30
N THR A 39 9.21 15.27 -12.28
CA THR A 39 8.51 15.43 -11.00
C THR A 39 9.50 15.64 -9.87
N ALA A 40 9.13 16.49 -8.91
CA ALA A 40 9.78 16.59 -7.62
C ALA A 40 8.83 16.10 -6.51
N GLY A 41 9.36 15.31 -5.59
CA GLY A 41 8.65 14.92 -4.38
C GLY A 41 8.50 16.08 -3.41
N LEU A 42 7.73 15.87 -2.34
CA LEU A 42 7.51 16.87 -1.29
C LEU A 42 8.79 17.16 -0.48
N GLY A 43 9.01 18.45 -0.19
CA GLY A 43 10.13 18.93 0.62
C GLY A 43 9.87 18.91 2.12
N ALA A 44 10.92 18.86 2.94
CA ALA A 44 10.79 18.80 4.40
C ALA A 44 10.01 19.99 4.98
N LEU A 45 10.25 21.22 4.50
CA LEU A 45 9.54 22.40 5.00
C LEU A 45 8.02 22.34 4.73
N GLU A 46 7.64 21.90 3.55
CA GLU A 46 6.23 21.73 3.15
C GLU A 46 5.54 20.68 4.02
N LEU A 47 6.20 19.54 4.24
CA LEU A 47 5.71 18.46 5.09
C LEU A 47 5.60 18.88 6.55
N THR A 48 6.61 19.57 7.11
CA THR A 48 6.56 20.11 8.47
C THR A 48 5.37 21.05 8.64
N ALA A 49 5.15 21.97 7.70
CA ALA A 49 4.02 22.89 7.74
C ALA A 49 2.67 22.16 7.65
N CYS A 50 2.57 21.11 6.84
CA CYS A 50 1.37 20.28 6.75
C CYS A 50 1.10 19.56 8.08
N TYR A 51 2.09 18.82 8.58
CA TYR A 51 1.95 18.02 9.80
C TYR A 51 1.64 18.89 11.02
N ALA A 52 2.28 20.05 11.17
CA ALA A 52 1.98 20.99 12.24
C ALA A 52 0.51 21.45 12.21
N ARG A 53 -0.01 21.81 11.03
CA ARG A 53 -1.42 22.20 10.87
C ARG A 53 -2.39 21.04 11.17
N LEU A 54 -2.01 19.81 10.85
CA LEU A 54 -2.82 18.64 11.17
C LEU A 54 -2.85 18.38 12.68
N LEU A 55 -1.71 18.49 13.37
CA LEU A 55 -1.64 18.38 14.82
C LEU A 55 -2.47 19.46 15.53
N GLU A 56 -2.45 20.70 15.03
CA GLU A 56 -3.30 21.79 15.56
C GLU A 56 -4.80 21.49 15.42
N ARG A 57 -5.21 20.80 14.34
CA ARG A 57 -6.62 20.44 14.08
C ARG A 57 -7.07 19.19 14.83
N GLY A 58 -6.21 18.18 14.85
CA GLY A 58 -6.51 16.84 15.36
C GLY A 58 -6.52 16.75 16.88
N GLY A 59 -5.96 17.74 17.59
CA GLY A 59 -5.56 17.57 18.97
C GLY A 59 -4.29 16.74 19.06
N ASP A 60 -3.70 16.62 20.24
CA ASP A 60 -2.41 15.94 20.45
C ASP A 60 -2.42 14.41 20.17
N ASP A 61 -3.45 13.87 19.50
CA ASP A 61 -3.63 12.44 19.20
C ASP A 61 -2.70 11.92 18.08
N GLY A 62 -2.13 12.83 17.26
CA GLY A 62 -1.05 12.51 16.31
C GLY A 62 -1.44 12.46 14.83
N VAL A 63 -0.46 12.16 13.98
CA VAL A 63 -0.59 12.07 12.51
C VAL A 63 0.02 10.78 12.00
N VAL A 64 -0.73 10.04 11.16
CA VAL A 64 -0.17 8.98 10.32
C VAL A 64 0.09 9.54 8.92
N ALA A 65 1.35 9.53 8.50
CA ALA A 65 1.80 10.00 7.20
C ALA A 65 2.27 8.84 6.32
N LEU A 66 1.51 8.53 5.26
CA LEU A 66 1.83 7.45 4.33
C LEU A 66 2.42 8.04 3.05
N HIS A 67 3.62 7.61 2.67
CA HIS A 67 4.27 8.14 1.48
C HIS A 67 4.71 7.03 0.52
N ILE A 68 4.80 7.38 -0.76
CA ILE A 68 5.35 6.49 -1.78
C ILE A 68 6.68 5.89 -1.34
N SER A 69 6.97 4.67 -1.80
CA SER A 69 8.24 3.98 -1.55
C SER A 69 9.45 4.93 -1.61
N LYS A 70 10.30 4.88 -0.57
CA LYS A 70 11.56 5.65 -0.53
C LYS A 70 12.52 5.30 -1.67
N GLU A 71 12.33 4.15 -2.30
CA GLU A 71 13.13 3.72 -3.46
C GLU A 71 12.68 4.38 -4.78
N LEU A 72 11.51 5.03 -4.78
CA LEU A 72 10.94 5.72 -5.94
C LEU A 72 10.98 7.24 -5.81
N SER A 73 10.94 7.77 -4.57
CA SER A 73 10.95 9.20 -4.26
C SER A 73 11.68 9.52 -2.97
N GLY A 74 12.29 10.71 -2.91
CA GLY A 74 12.87 11.26 -1.69
C GLY A 74 11.84 11.74 -0.65
N THR A 75 10.54 11.72 -0.98
CA THR A 75 9.45 12.21 -0.11
C THR A 75 9.47 11.58 1.28
N TRP A 76 9.68 10.26 1.39
CA TRP A 76 9.76 9.60 2.70
C TRP A 76 10.92 10.13 3.57
N SER A 77 12.07 10.44 2.95
CA SER A 77 13.22 11.02 3.65
C SER A 77 12.91 12.45 4.14
N SER A 78 12.26 13.26 3.31
CA SER A 78 11.77 14.59 3.68
C SER A 78 10.75 14.52 4.82
N ALA A 79 9.81 13.56 4.76
CA ALA A 79 8.79 13.32 5.78
C ALA A 79 9.41 12.91 7.12
N SER A 80 10.40 12.01 7.10
CA SER A 80 11.14 11.59 8.29
C SER A 80 11.86 12.77 8.96
N GLN A 81 12.46 13.66 8.17
CA GLN A 81 13.07 14.89 8.69
C GLN A 81 12.03 15.85 9.28
N ALA A 82 10.87 16.00 8.64
CA ALA A 82 9.77 16.82 9.12
C ALA A 82 9.17 16.28 10.45
N ALA A 83 8.99 14.97 10.56
CA ALA A 83 8.47 14.33 11.76
C ALA A 83 9.42 14.45 12.96
N ALA A 84 10.75 14.43 12.72
CA ALA A 84 11.76 14.51 13.78
C ALA A 84 11.70 15.81 14.60
N VAL A 85 11.13 16.89 14.05
CA VAL A 85 10.96 18.18 14.75
C VAL A 85 9.58 18.36 15.40
N LEU A 86 8.72 17.33 15.38
CA LEU A 86 7.35 17.37 15.88
C LEU A 86 7.10 16.43 17.07
N ASP A 87 8.14 16.20 17.88
CA ASP A 87 8.09 15.52 19.18
C ASP A 87 7.47 14.10 19.16
N GLY A 88 7.67 13.35 18.07
CA GLY A 88 7.19 11.97 17.95
C GLY A 88 5.67 11.83 17.77
N ARG A 89 4.96 12.92 17.46
CA ARG A 89 3.51 12.90 17.20
C ARG A 89 3.16 12.56 15.75
N VAL A 90 4.15 12.28 14.90
CA VAL A 90 3.96 11.94 13.49
C VAL A 90 4.63 10.60 13.20
N GLU A 91 3.81 9.61 12.86
CA GLU A 91 4.26 8.30 12.38
C GLU A 91 4.35 8.31 10.86
N VAL A 92 5.59 8.29 10.34
CA VAL A 92 5.86 8.27 8.89
C VAL A 92 6.06 6.84 8.42
N ILE A 93 5.21 6.40 7.49
CA ILE A 93 5.21 5.05 6.94
C ILE A 93 5.82 5.07 5.54
N ASP A 94 6.88 4.29 5.35
CA ASP A 94 7.38 3.90 4.02
C ASP A 94 6.45 2.83 3.48
N THR A 95 5.58 3.19 2.54
CA THR A 95 4.56 2.26 2.04
C THR A 95 5.15 1.14 1.22
N MET A 96 6.41 1.27 0.76
CA MET A 96 7.06 0.34 -0.16
C MET A 96 6.22 0.07 -1.44
N SER A 97 5.25 0.95 -1.72
CA SER A 97 4.22 0.75 -2.72
C SER A 97 3.89 2.05 -3.48
N GLY A 98 2.79 2.04 -4.23
CA GLY A 98 2.25 3.15 -5.02
C GLY A 98 0.75 2.95 -5.32
N GLY A 99 0.09 3.98 -5.83
CA GLY A 99 -1.32 3.93 -6.19
C GLY A 99 -2.22 3.59 -4.99
N MET A 100 -3.32 2.88 -5.27
CA MET A 100 -4.38 2.63 -4.30
C MET A 100 -3.99 1.61 -3.23
N VAL A 101 -2.79 1.02 -3.27
CA VAL A 101 -2.25 0.36 -2.07
C VAL A 101 -2.04 1.38 -0.95
N ILE A 102 -1.44 2.53 -1.29
CA ILE A 102 -1.30 3.66 -0.36
C ILE A 102 -2.67 4.25 -0.03
N GLY A 103 -3.53 4.42 -1.04
CA GLY A 103 -4.89 4.96 -0.87
C GLY A 103 -5.74 4.13 0.09
N GLN A 104 -5.75 2.80 -0.05
CA GLN A 104 -6.47 1.91 0.88
C GLN A 104 -5.83 1.88 2.26
N ALA A 105 -4.50 1.90 2.37
CA ALA A 105 -3.83 2.00 3.66
C ALA A 105 -4.18 3.31 4.40
N ALA A 106 -4.31 4.43 3.68
CA ALA A 106 -4.77 5.69 4.23
C ALA A 106 -6.24 5.61 4.68
N ILE A 107 -7.12 4.97 3.90
CA ILE A 107 -8.52 4.72 4.29
C ILE A 107 -8.59 3.84 5.55
N ALA A 108 -7.80 2.78 5.64
CA ALA A 108 -7.75 1.89 6.80
C ALA A 108 -7.34 2.65 8.07
N ALA A 109 -6.27 3.46 8.00
CA ALA A 109 -5.86 4.32 9.11
C ALA A 109 -6.94 5.32 9.50
N ALA A 110 -7.60 5.95 8.51
CA ALA A 110 -8.64 6.95 8.75
C ALA A 110 -9.90 6.35 9.37
N ARG A 111 -10.30 5.15 8.94
CA ARG A 111 -11.38 4.37 9.58
C ARG A 111 -11.05 4.07 11.03
N CYS A 112 -9.85 3.53 11.30
CA CYS A 112 -9.38 3.27 12.66
C CYS A 112 -9.40 4.54 13.52
N ALA A 113 -8.97 5.68 12.98
CA ALA A 113 -9.01 6.96 13.68
C ALA A 113 -10.44 7.43 13.96
N GLY A 114 -11.35 7.28 12.99
CA GLY A 114 -12.77 7.59 13.13
C GLY A 114 -13.49 6.76 14.20
N ASP A 115 -13.03 5.53 14.42
CA ASP A 115 -13.49 4.64 15.47
C ASP A 115 -12.84 4.91 16.84
N GLY A 116 -11.97 5.92 16.94
CA GLY A 116 -11.30 6.34 18.17
C GLY A 116 -10.00 5.57 18.48
N GLY A 117 -9.42 4.90 17.48
CA GLY A 117 -8.14 4.23 17.60
C GLY A 117 -6.97 5.19 17.88
N SER A 118 -5.97 4.68 18.59
CA SER A 118 -4.71 5.35 18.87
C SER A 118 -3.81 5.46 17.65
N LEU A 119 -2.76 6.29 17.73
CA LEU A 119 -1.77 6.45 16.67
C LEU A 119 -1.13 5.11 16.26
N ASP A 120 -0.81 4.24 17.23
CA ASP A 120 -0.25 2.91 16.99
C ASP A 120 -1.24 1.98 16.29
N GLU A 121 -2.52 2.02 16.68
CA GLU A 121 -3.58 1.22 16.03
C GLU A 121 -3.82 1.67 14.59
N CYS A 122 -3.87 2.99 14.36
CA CYS A 122 -3.98 3.56 13.01
C CYS A 122 -2.79 3.19 12.13
N ARG A 123 -1.56 3.24 12.67
CA ARG A 123 -0.34 2.78 12.00
C ARG A 123 -0.43 1.28 11.69
N GLY A 124 -0.90 0.47 12.63
CA GLY A 124 -1.10 -0.97 12.46
C GLY A 124 -2.09 -1.31 11.33
N ALA A 125 -3.22 -0.59 11.28
CA ALA A 125 -4.22 -0.74 10.22
C ALA A 125 -3.64 -0.38 8.84
N ALA A 126 -2.92 0.73 8.73
CA ALA A 126 -2.21 1.09 7.50
C ALA A 126 -1.18 0.03 7.09
N GLN A 127 -0.37 -0.46 8.04
CA GLN A 127 0.66 -1.45 7.77
C GLN A 127 0.06 -2.77 7.28
N HIS A 128 -1.05 -3.22 7.86
CA HIS A 128 -1.74 -4.42 7.40
C HIS A 128 -2.21 -4.32 5.95
N ALA A 129 -2.81 -3.18 5.57
CA ALA A 129 -3.21 -2.92 4.18
C ALA A 129 -2.01 -2.86 3.22
N ILE A 130 -0.85 -2.37 3.68
CA ILE A 130 0.38 -2.37 2.89
C ILE A 130 0.92 -3.79 2.70
N ASP A 131 0.97 -4.59 3.78
CA ASP A 131 1.56 -5.92 3.79
C ASP A 131 0.78 -6.92 2.92
N THR A 132 -0.53 -6.73 2.81
CA THR A 132 -1.44 -7.51 1.96
C THR A 132 -1.64 -6.90 0.56
N GLY A 133 -1.03 -5.74 0.32
CA GLY A 133 -1.22 -4.95 -0.89
C GLY A 133 -0.39 -5.43 -2.06
N HIS A 134 -1.04 -5.63 -3.20
CA HIS A 134 -0.40 -5.90 -4.48
C HIS A 134 -0.62 -4.74 -5.46
N LEU A 135 0.37 -4.46 -6.30
CA LEU A 135 0.29 -3.50 -7.41
C LEU A 135 0.95 -4.09 -8.66
N TRP A 136 0.18 -4.19 -9.75
CA TRP A 136 0.70 -4.55 -11.07
C TRP A 136 0.48 -3.41 -12.06
N LEU A 137 1.57 -2.90 -12.61
CA LEU A 137 1.58 -1.74 -13.50
C LEU A 137 1.95 -2.16 -14.92
N PHE A 138 1.04 -1.93 -15.86
CA PHE A 138 1.31 -1.97 -17.28
C PHE A 138 1.63 -0.58 -17.81
N VAL A 139 2.75 -0.46 -18.53
CA VAL A 139 3.12 0.77 -19.25
C VAL A 139 3.41 0.48 -20.71
N ASN A 140 3.12 1.47 -21.57
CA ASN A 140 3.36 1.32 -23.01
C ASN A 140 4.84 1.35 -23.39
N ARG A 141 5.63 2.12 -22.63
CA ARG A 141 7.06 2.35 -22.81
C ARG A 141 7.70 2.49 -21.44
N LEU A 142 8.93 1.99 -21.31
CA LEU A 142 9.72 2.12 -20.07
C LEU A 142 10.67 3.32 -20.08
N ASP A 143 10.75 4.07 -21.18
CA ASP A 143 11.77 5.11 -21.36
C ASP A 143 11.70 6.20 -20.29
N THR A 144 10.49 6.62 -19.90
CA THR A 144 10.35 7.67 -18.89
C THR A 144 10.67 7.18 -17.48
N LEU A 145 10.24 5.95 -17.13
CA LEU A 145 10.68 5.27 -15.91
C LEU A 145 12.21 5.08 -15.87
N ALA A 146 12.83 4.76 -17.00
CA ALA A 146 14.27 4.58 -17.15
C ALA A 146 15.03 5.91 -17.01
N ARG A 147 14.56 6.98 -17.65
CA ARG A 147 15.14 8.34 -17.56
C ARG A 147 14.97 8.92 -16.16
N GLY A 148 13.83 8.65 -15.52
CA GLY A 148 13.57 9.05 -14.15
C GLY A 148 14.45 8.34 -13.12
N GLY A 149 15.18 7.28 -13.49
CA GLY A 149 16.03 6.54 -12.55
C GLY A 149 15.28 5.56 -11.64
N ARG A 150 13.99 5.31 -11.90
CA ARG A 150 13.14 4.39 -11.10
C ARG A 150 13.28 2.92 -11.54
N LEU A 151 14.10 2.65 -12.55
CA LEU A 151 14.46 1.30 -13.01
C LEU A 151 15.92 1.00 -12.71
N THR A 152 16.18 -0.23 -12.27
CA THR A 152 17.55 -0.73 -12.10
C THR A 152 18.30 -0.80 -13.43
N ALA A 153 19.63 -0.86 -13.37
CA ALA A 153 20.47 -0.93 -14.58
C ALA A 153 20.07 -2.09 -15.52
N GLY A 154 19.73 -3.26 -14.96
CA GLY A 154 19.28 -4.42 -15.75
C GLY A 154 17.90 -4.23 -16.38
N GLN A 155 16.98 -3.55 -15.68
CA GLN A 155 15.63 -3.28 -16.20
C GLN A 155 15.62 -2.19 -17.27
N ARG A 156 16.56 -1.24 -17.22
CA ARG A 156 16.74 -0.25 -18.30
C ARG A 156 17.02 -0.89 -19.65
N LEU A 157 17.61 -2.09 -19.70
CA LEU A 157 17.78 -2.81 -20.96
C LEU A 157 16.44 -3.20 -21.60
N LEU A 158 15.40 -3.44 -20.79
CA LEU A 158 14.05 -3.74 -21.28
C LEU A 158 13.41 -2.54 -21.98
N SER A 159 13.81 -1.30 -21.67
CA SER A 159 13.27 -0.11 -22.33
C SER A 159 13.67 -0.03 -23.81
N THR A 160 14.78 -0.66 -24.19
CA THR A 160 15.25 -0.71 -25.58
C THR A 160 14.53 -1.76 -26.44
N ALA A 161 13.79 -2.68 -25.80
CA ALA A 161 13.11 -3.78 -26.47
C ALA A 161 11.72 -3.37 -26.99
N LEU A 162 11.68 -2.76 -28.19
CA LEU A 162 10.48 -2.20 -28.83
C LEU A 162 9.23 -3.10 -28.89
N ALA A 163 9.36 -4.42 -28.80
CA ALA A 163 8.25 -5.37 -28.95
C ALA A 163 7.71 -5.93 -27.62
N ILE A 164 8.25 -5.51 -26.48
CA ILE A 164 7.84 -6.01 -25.17
C ILE A 164 6.86 -5.03 -24.52
N LYS A 165 5.80 -5.59 -23.96
CA LYS A 165 4.81 -4.91 -23.13
C LYS A 165 4.92 -5.46 -21.71
N PRO A 166 5.72 -4.82 -20.84
CA PRO A 166 6.00 -5.34 -19.51
C PRO A 166 4.83 -5.07 -18.57
N ILE A 167 4.63 -6.00 -17.64
CA ILE A 167 3.88 -5.76 -16.41
C ILE A 167 4.91 -5.69 -15.30
N MET A 168 4.93 -4.56 -14.61
CA MET A 168 5.79 -4.29 -13.48
C MET A 168 5.03 -4.54 -12.17
N HIS A 169 5.74 -4.78 -11.08
CA HIS A 169 5.20 -4.75 -9.72
C HIS A 169 6.19 -4.09 -8.78
N LEU A 170 5.82 -3.89 -7.52
CA LEU A 170 6.73 -3.42 -6.48
C LEU A 170 7.18 -4.59 -5.61
N ALA A 171 8.50 -4.77 -5.51
CA ALA A 171 9.14 -5.75 -4.65
C ALA A 171 10.24 -5.05 -3.86
N GLY A 172 10.20 -5.13 -2.53
CA GLY A 172 11.11 -4.38 -1.68
C GLY A 172 11.12 -2.87 -1.99
N GLY A 173 9.96 -2.29 -2.34
CA GLY A 173 9.82 -0.87 -2.68
C GLY A 173 10.30 -0.49 -4.09
N ARG A 174 10.94 -1.41 -4.84
CA ARG A 174 11.49 -1.14 -6.17
C ARG A 174 10.57 -1.67 -7.26
N LEU A 175 10.58 -1.02 -8.43
CA LEU A 175 9.94 -1.58 -9.61
C LEU A 175 10.68 -2.83 -10.08
N GLU A 176 9.94 -3.94 -10.19
CA GLU A 176 10.41 -5.22 -10.71
C GLU A 176 9.50 -5.74 -11.82
N LEU A 177 9.99 -6.70 -12.61
CA LEU A 177 9.24 -7.23 -13.74
C LEU A 177 8.42 -8.44 -13.32
N ALA A 178 7.10 -8.28 -13.25
CA ALA A 178 6.17 -9.37 -12.94
C ALA A 178 5.91 -10.28 -14.14
N ALA A 179 5.78 -9.72 -15.35
CA ALA A 179 5.57 -10.51 -16.57
C ALA A 179 5.98 -9.77 -17.85
N LYS A 180 6.33 -10.54 -18.88
CA LYS A 180 6.55 -10.03 -20.25
C LYS A 180 5.39 -10.43 -21.14
N THR A 181 4.77 -9.44 -21.78
CA THR A 181 3.75 -9.67 -22.81
C THR A 181 4.14 -8.97 -24.11
N ARG A 182 3.34 -9.15 -25.17
CA ARG A 182 3.57 -8.51 -26.48
C ARG A 182 2.44 -7.57 -26.91
N THR A 183 1.25 -7.73 -26.33
CA THR A 183 0.07 -6.93 -26.66
C THR A 183 -0.64 -6.49 -25.39
N ARG A 184 -1.38 -5.38 -25.48
CA ARG A 184 -2.17 -4.88 -24.34
C ARG A 184 -3.20 -5.90 -23.85
N SER A 185 -3.93 -6.54 -24.76
CA SER A 185 -4.92 -7.57 -24.41
C SER A 185 -4.29 -8.73 -23.63
N LYS A 186 -3.09 -9.18 -24.01
CA LYS A 186 -2.35 -10.21 -23.26
C LYS A 186 -1.85 -9.71 -21.91
N ALA A 187 -1.52 -8.42 -21.79
CA ALA A 187 -1.19 -7.82 -20.51
C ALA A 187 -2.42 -7.79 -19.57
N MET A 188 -3.59 -7.40 -20.09
CA MET A 188 -4.84 -7.38 -19.33
C MET A 188 -5.24 -8.77 -18.85
N GLU A 189 -5.25 -9.79 -19.72
CA GLU A 189 -5.48 -11.20 -19.34
C GLU A 189 -4.52 -11.64 -18.22
N ARG A 190 -3.25 -11.21 -18.33
CA ARG A 190 -2.23 -11.54 -17.33
C ARG A 190 -2.47 -10.82 -16.00
N MET A 191 -2.88 -9.55 -16.00
CA MET A 191 -3.25 -8.82 -14.77
C MET A 191 -4.46 -9.45 -14.07
N VAL A 192 -5.46 -9.92 -14.83
CA VAL A 192 -6.59 -10.70 -14.28
C VAL A 192 -6.09 -11.97 -13.59
N THR A 193 -5.19 -12.70 -14.25
CA THR A 193 -4.59 -13.92 -13.67
C THR A 193 -3.81 -13.61 -12.39
N LEU A 194 -3.05 -12.52 -12.38
CA LEU A 194 -2.26 -12.11 -11.21
C LEU A 194 -3.15 -11.74 -10.02
N ALA A 195 -4.23 -10.97 -10.25
CA ALA A 195 -5.20 -10.63 -9.21
C ALA A 195 -5.93 -11.88 -8.67
N ALA A 196 -6.32 -12.80 -9.56
CA ALA A 196 -6.93 -14.08 -9.19
C ALA A 196 -6.00 -14.94 -8.32
N ASN A 197 -4.71 -14.97 -8.64
CA ASN A 197 -3.72 -15.70 -7.85
C ASN A 197 -3.47 -15.05 -6.48
N ALA A 198 -3.38 -13.73 -6.41
CA ALA A 198 -3.23 -13.04 -5.13
C ALA A 198 -4.43 -13.28 -4.20
N TYR A 199 -5.66 -13.23 -4.73
CA TYR A 199 -6.85 -13.61 -3.96
C TYR A 199 -6.76 -15.06 -3.46
N ARG A 200 -6.28 -15.97 -4.31
CA ARG A 200 -6.11 -17.38 -3.96
C ARG A 200 -5.12 -17.57 -2.80
N GLU A 201 -3.98 -16.88 -2.86
CA GLU A 201 -2.96 -16.91 -1.82
C GLU A 201 -3.51 -16.39 -0.48
N ALA A 202 -4.24 -15.27 -0.49
CA ALA A 202 -4.92 -14.74 0.69
C ALA A 202 -5.95 -15.72 1.26
N ALA A 203 -6.77 -16.33 0.41
CA ALA A 203 -7.77 -17.30 0.82
C ALA A 203 -7.15 -18.61 1.35
N GLU A 204 -5.99 -19.02 0.82
CA GLU A 204 -5.23 -20.17 1.28
C GLU A 204 -4.64 -19.97 2.68
N ALA A 205 -4.21 -18.74 3.01
CA ALA A 205 -3.72 -18.40 4.34
C ALA A 205 -4.77 -18.59 5.44
N LEU A 206 -6.07 -18.58 5.08
CA LEU A 206 -7.18 -18.87 5.99
C LEU A 206 -7.48 -20.37 6.15
N LEU A 207 -6.86 -21.25 5.37
CA LEU A 207 -7.04 -22.70 5.47
C LEU A 207 -6.16 -23.29 6.59
N PRO A 208 -6.58 -24.39 7.24
CA PRO A 208 -5.77 -25.05 8.25
C PRO A 208 -4.43 -25.54 7.67
N PRO A 209 -3.35 -25.52 8.47
CA PRO A 209 -2.05 -26.08 8.06
C PRO A 209 -2.19 -27.57 7.74
N SER A 210 -1.36 -28.09 6.84
CA SER A 210 -1.44 -29.51 6.48
C SER A 210 -0.81 -30.39 7.57
N GLU A 211 -1.35 -31.59 7.78
CA GLU A 211 -0.79 -32.56 8.75
C GLU A 211 0.65 -32.99 8.38
N ASP A 212 1.07 -32.80 7.11
CA ASP A 212 2.42 -33.09 6.60
C ASP A 212 3.46 -31.97 6.88
N ASP A 213 3.04 -30.79 7.35
CA ASP A 213 3.96 -29.69 7.72
C ASP A 213 4.55 -29.87 9.15
N GLY A 214 4.20 -30.97 9.83
CA GLY A 214 4.46 -31.21 11.25
C GLY A 214 5.52 -32.26 11.62
N ASP A 215 6.20 -32.90 10.66
CA ASP A 215 7.27 -33.87 10.94
C ASP A 215 8.65 -33.30 10.58
N GLY A 216 9.12 -32.35 11.40
CA GLY A 216 10.39 -31.68 11.15
C GLY A 216 11.09 -31.11 12.38
N GLN A 217 10.71 -31.49 13.60
CA GLN A 217 11.47 -31.18 14.82
C GLN A 217 10.98 -32.02 16.00
N ASP A 218 11.25 -33.32 15.95
CA ASP A 218 11.38 -34.12 17.17
C ASP A 218 12.74 -34.83 17.15
N SER A 219 13.80 -34.07 17.39
CA SER A 219 15.09 -34.65 17.77
C SER A 219 14.99 -35.10 19.22
N GLY A 220 14.54 -36.35 19.38
CA GLY A 220 14.50 -37.05 20.65
C GLY A 220 15.84 -36.94 21.39
N THR A 221 15.80 -36.34 22.57
CA THR A 221 16.86 -36.47 23.57
C THR A 221 16.66 -37.79 24.29
N SER A 222 17.28 -38.83 23.74
CA SER A 222 17.55 -40.08 24.45
C SER A 222 19.04 -40.41 24.32
N GLY A 223 19.70 -40.65 25.46
CA GLY A 223 21.13 -40.99 25.55
C GLY A 223 21.79 -40.24 26.71
N THR A 224 21.64 -40.68 27.96
CA THR A 224 22.59 -41.57 28.67
C THR A 224 24.03 -41.10 28.57
N GLY A 225 24.59 -40.69 29.70
CA GLY A 225 25.91 -40.09 29.78
C GLY A 225 27.08 -41.02 29.53
N GLU A 226 28.24 -40.42 29.31
CA GLU A 226 29.54 -40.95 29.66
C GLU A 226 30.51 -39.76 29.86
N GLU A 227 31.05 -39.67 31.07
CA GLU A 227 32.17 -38.82 31.45
C GLU A 227 33.43 -39.23 30.69
N ARG A 228 34.22 -38.27 30.16
CA ARG A 228 35.70 -38.37 30.09
C ARG A 228 36.36 -36.99 30.17
N GLU A 229 37.16 -36.81 31.22
CA GLU A 229 38.25 -35.84 31.34
C GLU A 229 39.31 -36.05 30.23
N ASN A 230 39.90 -34.97 29.69
CA ASN A 230 41.30 -34.61 29.98
C ASN A 230 41.80 -33.36 29.21
N ARG A 231 42.38 -32.44 30.01
CA ARG A 231 43.66 -31.70 29.86
C ARG A 231 43.97 -30.81 28.65
N ASP A 232 44.11 -29.52 28.99
CA ASP A 232 45.34 -28.71 28.95
C ASP A 232 46.32 -28.91 27.79
N VAL A 233 46.53 -27.84 27.00
CA VAL A 233 47.86 -27.23 26.81
C VAL A 233 47.67 -25.70 26.63
N ARG A 234 48.37 -24.94 27.47
CA ARG A 234 48.65 -23.50 27.36
C ARG A 234 49.88 -23.28 26.47
N ASP A 235 49.97 -22.10 25.87
CA ASP A 235 51.15 -21.21 25.80
C ASP A 235 50.98 -20.32 24.56
N ASP A 236 50.74 -19.01 24.69
CA ASP A 236 51.63 -17.92 25.15
C ASP A 236 52.54 -17.34 24.05
N HIS A 237 52.62 -16.01 24.10
CA HIS A 237 53.56 -15.05 23.47
C HIS A 237 53.14 -14.48 22.09
N ASP A 238 52.84 -13.19 21.94
CA ASP A 238 53.44 -11.89 22.39
C ASP A 238 54.40 -11.31 21.33
N ASP A 239 54.48 -9.97 21.35
CA ASP A 239 55.41 -9.06 20.68
C ASP A 239 55.08 -8.68 19.21
N ARG A 240 54.64 -7.45 18.89
CA ARG A 240 55.30 -6.11 19.00
C ARG A 240 56.73 -6.09 18.50
N GLU A 241 56.96 -5.31 17.44
CA GLU A 241 58.14 -4.48 17.15
C GLU A 241 57.77 -3.64 15.90
N ASP A 242 57.62 -2.32 15.96
CA ASP A 242 58.58 -1.22 16.13
C ASP A 242 59.40 -0.83 14.88
N HIS A 243 59.54 0.50 14.77
CA HIS A 243 60.48 1.31 14.00
C HIS A 243 60.28 1.47 12.47
N ASP A 244 60.67 2.58 11.81
CA ASP A 244 60.94 4.00 12.13
C ASP A 244 61.47 4.63 10.80
N VAL A 245 61.51 5.96 10.73
CA VAL A 245 62.35 6.80 9.85
C VAL A 245 61.92 7.10 8.39
N ARG A 246 61.46 8.35 8.19
CA ARG A 246 61.97 9.49 7.36
C ARG A 246 62.53 9.21 5.94
N ASP A 247 62.49 10.09 4.92
CA ASP A 247 62.38 11.55 4.81
C ASP A 247 62.09 11.95 3.33
N ASP A 248 61.78 13.24 3.14
CA ASP A 248 62.01 14.11 1.97
C ASP A 248 60.97 14.32 0.83
N ALA A 249 60.41 15.55 0.84
CA ALA A 249 60.57 16.62 -0.17
C ALA A 249 59.28 17.25 -0.77
N GLU A 250 58.98 18.46 -0.25
CA GLU A 250 58.61 19.73 -0.91
C GLU A 250 57.48 19.81 -1.97
N ALA A 251 56.43 20.61 -1.68
CA ALA A 251 56.35 22.02 -2.14
C ALA A 251 55.05 22.71 -1.64
N GLU A 252 55.21 23.96 -1.24
CA GLU A 252 54.23 24.92 -0.72
C GLU A 252 53.12 25.27 -1.75
N SER A 253 51.93 25.76 -1.42
CA SER A 253 51.61 26.96 -0.62
C SER A 253 50.07 27.10 -0.50
N GLY A 254 49.63 27.77 0.57
CA GLY A 254 48.26 27.78 1.11
C GLY A 254 47.25 28.78 0.52
N PRO A 255 46.15 29.10 1.26
CA PRO A 255 44.80 29.16 0.71
C PRO A 255 44.22 30.58 0.54
N GLY A 256 43.18 30.70 -0.29
CA GLY A 256 42.36 31.92 -0.42
C GLY A 256 40.87 31.63 -0.16
N GLU A 257 40.33 32.28 0.86
CA GLU A 257 38.91 32.36 1.24
C GLU A 257 38.17 33.48 0.45
N PRO A 258 36.83 33.68 0.60
CA PRO A 258 35.93 33.97 -0.51
C PRO A 258 35.42 35.42 -0.53
N ALA A 259 34.69 35.79 -1.59
CA ALA A 259 33.97 37.07 -1.68
C ALA A 259 32.51 36.85 -2.10
N GLU A 260 31.59 37.30 -1.24
CA GLU A 260 30.23 37.75 -1.61
C GLU A 260 30.21 39.30 -1.73
N PRO A 261 29.04 39.96 -1.89
CA PRO A 261 28.37 40.21 -3.16
C PRO A 261 28.26 41.73 -3.45
N SER A 262 27.86 42.10 -4.67
CA SER A 262 27.66 43.50 -5.05
C SER A 262 26.35 43.76 -5.79
N THR A 263 25.53 44.63 -5.21
CA THR A 263 24.59 45.58 -5.84
C THR A 263 24.62 46.86 -4.96
N PRO A 264 24.12 48.06 -5.36
CA PRO A 264 23.21 48.37 -6.48
C PRO A 264 23.55 49.66 -7.28
N GLY A 265 22.75 49.95 -8.31
CA GLY A 265 22.65 51.27 -8.96
C GLY A 265 21.30 51.46 -9.67
N GLU A 266 20.57 52.50 -9.26
CA GLU A 266 19.33 53.09 -9.84
C GLU A 266 19.56 53.60 -11.30
N THR A 267 18.57 53.86 -12.17
CA THR A 267 17.41 54.78 -12.06
C THR A 267 16.37 54.61 -13.20
N THR A 268 15.07 54.72 -12.82
CA THR A 268 13.92 55.47 -13.40
C THR A 268 13.42 55.24 -14.86
N GLU A 269 12.12 54.91 -15.05
CA GLU A 269 10.97 55.84 -15.36
C GLU A 269 9.70 55.10 -15.87
N GLY A 270 8.51 55.55 -15.43
CA GLY A 270 7.17 55.38 -16.06
C GLY A 270 6.48 53.99 -15.92
N THR A 271 5.18 53.83 -15.66
CA THR A 271 4.01 54.71 -15.78
C THR A 271 2.87 54.10 -14.94
N GLU A 272 2.03 54.95 -14.36
CA GLU A 272 0.80 54.62 -13.63
C GLU A 272 -0.27 54.00 -14.54
N GLU A 273 -0.99 52.98 -14.08
CA GLU A 273 -2.42 52.86 -14.39
C GLU A 273 -3.17 52.07 -13.30
N ASP A 274 -4.17 52.77 -12.75
CA ASP A 274 -5.09 52.43 -11.67
C ASP A 274 -6.34 51.81 -12.30
N THR A 275 -6.64 50.54 -12.03
CA THR A 275 -7.98 49.98 -12.28
C THR A 275 -8.50 49.25 -11.06
N ARG A 276 -9.44 49.93 -10.40
CA ARG A 276 -10.43 49.37 -9.48
C ARG A 276 -11.35 48.45 -10.27
N GLU A 277 -11.54 47.22 -9.81
CA GLU A 277 -12.75 46.44 -10.13
C GLU A 277 -13.44 46.05 -8.83
N SER A 278 -14.68 46.53 -8.75
CA SER A 278 -15.65 46.31 -7.70
C SER A 278 -16.33 44.97 -7.87
N ASP A 279 -16.48 44.26 -6.76
CA ASP A 279 -17.34 43.11 -6.59
C ASP A 279 -18.80 43.47 -6.93
N ASP A 280 -19.40 42.71 -7.84
CA ASP A 280 -20.85 42.61 -7.97
C ASP A 280 -21.25 41.14 -8.09
N GLU A 281 -22.29 40.83 -7.33
CA GLU A 281 -22.94 39.55 -7.08
C GLU A 281 -23.32 38.78 -8.35
N HIS A 282 -23.30 37.44 -8.32
CA HIS A 282 -24.37 36.59 -8.88
C HIS A 282 -24.23 35.13 -8.42
N GLU A 283 -25.19 34.67 -7.62
CA GLU A 283 -25.48 33.25 -7.46
C GLU A 283 -26.06 32.64 -8.75
N PRO A 284 -25.96 31.31 -8.91
CA PRO A 284 -27.17 30.60 -9.25
C PRO A 284 -27.38 29.31 -8.44
N GLU A 285 -28.67 29.14 -8.11
CA GLU A 285 -29.30 28.05 -7.38
C GLU A 285 -28.92 26.64 -7.86
N GLY A 286 -28.55 25.79 -6.91
CA GLY A 286 -28.41 24.35 -7.09
C GLY A 286 -29.78 23.65 -7.06
N SER A 287 -30.17 23.06 -8.18
CA SER A 287 -31.17 21.99 -8.20
C SER A 287 -30.50 20.67 -7.84
N GLY A 288 -30.76 20.20 -6.62
CA GLY A 288 -30.22 18.95 -6.12
C GLY A 288 -30.95 17.75 -6.70
N ASP A 289 -30.23 16.94 -7.49
CA ASP A 289 -30.62 15.57 -7.78
C ASP A 289 -29.64 14.63 -7.04
N ARG A 290 -30.12 14.04 -5.94
CA ARG A 290 -29.35 13.07 -5.15
C ARG A 290 -29.70 11.66 -5.63
N PRO A 291 -28.74 10.85 -6.09
CA PRO A 291 -29.00 9.43 -6.25
C PRO A 291 -29.05 8.74 -4.89
N ARG A 292 -30.11 7.94 -4.70
CA ARG A 292 -30.42 7.15 -3.52
C ARG A 292 -29.44 5.98 -3.40
N ILE A 293 -28.77 5.84 -2.26
CA ILE A 293 -28.01 4.64 -1.91
C ILE A 293 -28.75 3.86 -0.82
N PHE A 294 -28.84 2.56 -1.06
CA PHE A 294 -29.52 1.54 -0.29
C PHE A 294 -28.93 1.39 1.12
N SER A 295 -29.74 1.67 2.14
CA SER A 295 -29.53 1.13 3.49
C SER A 295 -30.25 -0.21 3.59
N PHE A 296 -29.52 -1.32 3.77
CA PHE A 296 -30.14 -2.58 4.14
C PHE A 296 -30.54 -2.52 5.61
N GLY A 297 -31.86 -2.41 5.82
CA GLY A 297 -32.48 -2.40 7.13
C GLY A 297 -32.35 -3.73 7.86
N GLY A 298 -31.99 -3.61 9.13
CA GLY A 298 -32.17 -4.64 10.13
C GLY A 298 -33.63 -5.08 10.20
N ARG A 299 -33.84 -6.39 10.29
CA ARG A 299 -35.15 -7.00 10.43
C ARG A 299 -35.29 -7.49 11.87
N ASP A 300 -36.03 -6.73 12.65
CA ASP A 300 -36.55 -7.12 13.95
C ASP A 300 -37.84 -7.92 13.74
N LYS A 301 -37.99 -9.07 14.44
CA LYS A 301 -39.27 -9.67 14.89
C LYS A 301 -38.99 -10.78 15.90
N SER A 302 -39.08 -10.45 17.19
CA SER A 302 -39.41 -11.42 18.23
C SER A 302 -40.73 -11.01 18.88
N GLU A 303 -41.73 -11.89 18.81
CA GLU A 303 -42.90 -11.82 19.68
C GLU A 303 -43.61 -13.18 19.71
N LYS A 304 -43.55 -13.84 20.88
CA LYS A 304 -44.69 -14.28 21.70
C LYS A 304 -44.46 -15.62 22.40
N THR A 305 -44.39 -15.49 23.72
CA THR A 305 -44.62 -16.50 24.75
C THR A 305 -46.13 -16.69 24.96
N ASP A 306 -46.59 -17.94 25.11
CA ASP A 306 -47.19 -18.49 26.35
C ASP A 306 -48.07 -19.73 26.09
N ARG A 307 -47.78 -20.78 26.90
CA ARG A 307 -48.64 -21.75 27.64
C ARG A 307 -50.01 -22.14 27.05
N ALA A 308 -50.55 -23.36 27.20
CA ALA A 308 -50.21 -24.66 27.78
C ALA A 308 -51.42 -25.57 27.43
N ASP A 309 -51.29 -26.90 27.28
CA ASP A 309 -51.88 -27.89 28.18
C ASP A 309 -51.68 -29.35 27.70
N LYS A 310 -51.71 -30.24 28.71
CA LYS A 310 -51.42 -31.67 28.72
C LYS A 310 -52.28 -32.54 27.78
N HIS A 311 -51.71 -33.64 27.29
CA HIS A 311 -52.27 -34.98 27.58
C HIS A 311 -51.24 -36.11 27.40
N ASP A 312 -51.36 -37.04 28.34
CA ASP A 312 -50.56 -38.22 28.66
C ASP A 312 -50.76 -39.38 27.66
N LYS A 313 -49.69 -40.12 27.34
CA LYS A 313 -49.67 -41.60 27.21
C LYS A 313 -48.27 -42.16 26.90
N HIS A 314 -47.85 -43.10 27.77
CA HIS A 314 -46.95 -44.25 27.57
C HIS A 314 -46.84 -44.73 26.09
N GLU A 315 -45.72 -45.26 25.56
CA GLU A 315 -44.87 -46.33 26.11
C GLU A 315 -43.63 -46.54 25.20
N LYS A 316 -42.49 -46.89 25.83
CA LYS A 316 -41.38 -47.77 25.36
C LYS A 316 -40.49 -47.39 24.16
N HIS A 317 -39.21 -47.30 24.53
CA HIS A 317 -38.00 -47.73 23.81
C HIS A 317 -37.71 -47.13 22.43
N ASP A 318 -36.71 -46.25 22.36
CA ASP A 318 -35.43 -46.70 21.78
C ASP A 318 -34.24 -45.91 22.31
N LYS A 319 -33.11 -46.61 22.50
CA LYS A 319 -31.83 -46.03 22.88
C LYS A 319 -31.08 -45.69 21.59
N ASN A 320 -31.22 -44.46 21.09
CA ASN A 320 -30.22 -43.90 20.17
C ASN A 320 -30.45 -42.40 20.00
N ASP A 321 -29.84 -41.59 20.86
CA ASP A 321 -29.76 -40.14 20.63
C ASP A 321 -28.64 -39.52 21.47
N LYS A 322 -27.39 -39.84 21.11
CA LYS A 322 -26.20 -39.17 21.67
C LYS A 322 -25.10 -38.87 20.64
N HIS A 323 -25.37 -38.92 19.34
CA HIS A 323 -24.37 -38.54 18.32
C HIS A 323 -24.76 -37.42 17.37
N GLU A 324 -25.93 -36.78 17.50
CA GLU A 324 -26.37 -35.77 16.54
C GLU A 324 -26.09 -34.30 16.94
N LYS A 325 -25.17 -34.06 17.89
CA LYS A 325 -24.83 -32.69 18.35
C LYS A 325 -23.44 -32.16 17.99
N ASN A 326 -22.57 -32.95 17.34
CA ASN A 326 -21.26 -32.45 16.86
C ASN A 326 -21.16 -32.25 15.33
N ASP A 327 -22.01 -32.88 14.52
CA ASP A 327 -21.89 -32.86 13.05
C ASP A 327 -22.15 -31.50 12.37
N LYS A 328 -22.58 -30.46 13.12
CA LYS A 328 -22.78 -29.11 12.57
C LYS A 328 -21.66 -28.13 12.90
N ALA A 329 -20.87 -28.39 13.95
CA ALA A 329 -19.76 -27.53 14.35
C ALA A 329 -18.50 -27.81 13.51
N ASP A 330 -18.28 -29.07 13.12
CA ASP A 330 -17.06 -29.50 12.41
C ASP A 330 -17.16 -29.38 10.88
N LYS A 331 -18.33 -29.05 10.33
CA LYS A 331 -18.54 -28.94 8.87
C LYS A 331 -17.63 -27.90 8.19
N PRO A 332 -17.49 -26.67 8.71
CA PRO A 332 -16.64 -25.66 8.07
C PRO A 332 -15.16 -26.07 8.08
N GLU A 333 -14.71 -26.72 9.16
CA GLU A 333 -13.34 -27.18 9.31
C GLU A 333 -13.04 -28.37 8.37
N HIS A 334 -13.93 -29.35 8.31
CA HIS A 334 -13.83 -30.47 7.37
C HIS A 334 -13.84 -30.01 5.90
N GLU A 335 -14.62 -28.98 5.57
CA GLU A 335 -14.66 -28.40 4.23
C GLU A 335 -13.35 -27.69 3.88
N ARG A 336 -12.79 -26.90 4.81
CA ARG A 336 -11.47 -26.27 4.65
C ARG A 336 -10.35 -27.30 4.48
N LEU A 337 -10.39 -28.39 5.26
CA LEU A 337 -9.43 -29.49 5.13
C LEU A 337 -9.52 -30.19 3.76
N ARG A 338 -10.75 -30.34 3.21
CA ARG A 338 -10.97 -30.88 1.86
C ARG A 338 -10.44 -29.96 0.77
N LEU A 339 -10.62 -28.65 0.90
CA LEU A 339 -10.10 -27.66 -0.05
C LEU A 339 -8.57 -27.71 -0.11
N ARG A 340 -7.91 -27.77 1.05
CA ARG A 340 -6.44 -27.91 1.12
C ARG A 340 -5.95 -29.18 0.43
N ARG A 341 -6.59 -30.34 0.67
CA ARG A 341 -6.22 -31.63 0.03
C ARG A 341 -6.38 -31.64 -1.50
N ARG A 342 -7.28 -30.82 -2.06
CA ARG A 342 -7.46 -30.69 -3.53
C ARG A 342 -6.37 -29.85 -4.19
N GLY A 343 -5.58 -29.10 -3.41
CA GLY A 343 -4.68 -28.07 -3.90
C GLY A 343 -5.46 -26.83 -4.31
N VAL A 344 -5.15 -25.68 -3.70
CA VAL A 344 -5.95 -24.46 -3.84
C VAL A 344 -6.03 -24.03 -5.31
N ASP A 345 -4.98 -24.25 -6.11
CA ASP A 345 -4.94 -23.95 -7.55
C ASP A 345 -6.06 -24.60 -8.39
N GLN A 346 -6.60 -25.74 -7.95
CA GLN A 346 -7.64 -26.48 -8.69
C GLN A 346 -9.06 -26.12 -8.26
N VAL A 347 -9.20 -25.24 -7.26
CA VAL A 347 -10.49 -24.85 -6.71
C VAL A 347 -10.98 -23.55 -7.38
N PRO A 348 -12.24 -23.49 -7.85
CA PRO A 348 -12.83 -22.23 -8.32
C PRO A 348 -12.79 -21.15 -7.23
N LEU A 349 -12.48 -19.89 -7.59
CA LEU A 349 -12.28 -18.84 -6.57
C LEU A 349 -13.50 -18.62 -5.66
N HIS A 350 -14.72 -18.80 -6.17
CA HIS A 350 -15.94 -18.64 -5.37
C HIS A 350 -16.18 -19.76 -4.34
N GLU A 351 -15.46 -20.89 -4.45
CA GLU A 351 -15.47 -21.98 -3.45
C GLU A 351 -14.41 -21.78 -2.35
N LEU A 352 -13.50 -20.81 -2.50
CA LEU A 352 -12.48 -20.51 -1.50
C LEU A 352 -13.04 -19.70 -0.32
N PRO A 353 -12.33 -19.70 0.84
CA PRO A 353 -12.65 -18.79 1.94
C PRO A 353 -12.75 -17.35 1.45
N ARG A 354 -13.79 -16.64 1.92
CA ARG A 354 -14.02 -15.25 1.53
C ARG A 354 -13.04 -14.34 2.27
N VAL A 355 -12.20 -13.67 1.50
CA VAL A 355 -11.37 -12.54 1.96
C VAL A 355 -11.97 -11.26 1.38
N PRO A 356 -12.53 -10.36 2.20
CA PRO A 356 -12.92 -9.02 1.75
C PRO A 356 -11.69 -8.27 1.26
N MET A 357 -11.77 -7.72 0.05
CA MET A 357 -10.66 -6.99 -0.55
C MET A 357 -11.16 -5.82 -1.40
N HIS A 358 -10.37 -4.77 -1.47
CA HIS A 358 -10.53 -3.68 -2.42
C HIS A 358 -9.57 -3.85 -3.60
N LEU A 359 -10.12 -3.91 -4.81
CA LEU A 359 -9.36 -3.86 -6.06
C LEU A 359 -9.61 -2.52 -6.75
N ALA A 360 -8.53 -1.85 -7.16
CA ALA A 360 -8.63 -0.65 -7.99
C ALA A 360 -7.98 -0.91 -9.36
N VAL A 361 -8.71 -0.57 -10.42
CA VAL A 361 -8.18 -0.50 -11.79
C VAL A 361 -7.79 0.94 -12.06
N HIS A 362 -6.48 1.17 -12.19
CA HIS A 362 -5.91 2.48 -12.47
C HIS A 362 -5.79 2.69 -13.97
N HIS A 363 -6.00 3.91 -14.45
CA HIS A 363 -5.75 4.25 -15.85
C HIS A 363 -5.20 5.65 -16.05
N ARG A 364 -4.53 5.86 -17.18
CA ARG A 364 -4.28 7.20 -17.71
C ARG A 364 -4.74 7.30 -19.15
N GLU A 365 -5.75 8.15 -19.40
CA GLU A 365 -6.28 8.44 -20.75
C GLU A 365 -6.85 7.20 -21.49
N VAL A 366 -7.22 6.15 -20.76
CA VAL A 366 -7.79 4.90 -21.31
C VAL A 366 -8.88 4.33 -20.39
N GLU A 367 -9.80 5.18 -19.94
CA GLU A 367 -10.88 4.81 -19.01
C GLU A 367 -11.78 3.70 -19.58
N ASP A 368 -12.08 3.74 -20.87
CA ASP A 368 -12.82 2.69 -21.59
C ASP A 368 -12.15 1.32 -21.48
N VAL A 369 -10.83 1.27 -21.67
CA VAL A 369 -10.05 0.04 -21.53
C VAL A 369 -9.98 -0.42 -20.07
N ALA A 370 -9.93 0.52 -19.12
CA ALA A 370 -9.95 0.22 -17.70
C ALA A 370 -11.30 -0.39 -17.27
N GLU A 371 -12.39 0.12 -17.84
CA GLU A 371 -13.74 -0.39 -17.64
C GLU A 371 -13.92 -1.79 -18.24
N GLU A 372 -13.34 -2.06 -19.41
CA GLU A 372 -13.27 -3.42 -19.96
C GLU A 372 -12.49 -4.36 -19.02
N LEU A 373 -11.33 -3.94 -18.51
CA LEU A 373 -10.55 -4.74 -17.55
C LEU A 373 -11.33 -5.01 -16.26
N ARG A 374 -12.03 -4.00 -15.74
CA ARG A 374 -12.92 -4.16 -14.57
C ARG A 374 -13.99 -5.21 -14.82
N ALA A 375 -14.63 -5.20 -15.99
CA ALA A 375 -15.65 -6.19 -16.34
C ALA A 375 -15.07 -7.62 -16.32
N HIS A 376 -13.90 -7.82 -16.93
CA HIS A 376 -13.22 -9.13 -16.89
C HIS A 376 -12.82 -9.55 -15.47
N LEU A 377 -12.36 -8.61 -14.63
CA LEU A 377 -12.03 -8.89 -13.23
C LEU A 377 -13.27 -9.30 -12.44
N ARG A 378 -14.41 -8.64 -12.62
CA ARG A 378 -15.68 -8.99 -11.98
C ARG A 378 -16.17 -10.39 -12.35
N GLU A 379 -15.92 -10.84 -13.58
CA GLU A 379 -16.31 -12.20 -14.00
C GLU A 379 -15.45 -13.30 -13.35
N GLN A 380 -14.20 -12.97 -12.98
CA GLN A 380 -13.24 -13.95 -12.45
C GLN A 380 -13.18 -13.95 -10.93
N LEU A 381 -13.26 -12.77 -10.29
CA LEU A 381 -13.06 -12.61 -8.86
C LEU A 381 -14.38 -12.79 -8.08
N PRO A 382 -14.32 -13.27 -6.82
CA PRO A 382 -15.51 -13.38 -6.00
C PRO A 382 -16.12 -12.03 -5.63
N GLU A 383 -17.43 -12.02 -5.37
CA GLU A 383 -18.21 -10.83 -4.98
C GLU A 383 -17.70 -10.09 -3.73
N CYS A 384 -16.88 -10.73 -2.89
CA CYS A 384 -16.26 -10.06 -1.75
C CYS A 384 -15.10 -9.13 -2.15
N VAL A 385 -14.72 -9.10 -3.43
CA VAL A 385 -13.76 -8.15 -3.97
C VAL A 385 -14.50 -6.96 -4.56
N VAL A 386 -14.40 -5.80 -3.92
CA VAL A 386 -15.01 -4.56 -4.39
C VAL A 386 -14.08 -3.91 -5.42
N ILE A 387 -14.56 -3.72 -6.65
CA ILE A 387 -13.74 -3.20 -7.75
C ILE A 387 -14.12 -1.77 -8.14
N SER A 388 -13.16 -0.84 -8.03
CA SER A 388 -13.27 0.55 -8.50
C SER A 388 -12.38 0.82 -9.73
N VAL A 389 -12.68 1.90 -10.46
CA VAL A 389 -11.81 2.48 -11.49
C VAL A 389 -11.32 3.83 -10.96
N VAL A 390 -10.03 4.10 -11.08
CA VAL A 390 -9.39 5.33 -10.59
C VAL A 390 -8.43 5.90 -11.64
N ASP A 391 -8.33 7.23 -11.68
CA ASP A 391 -7.36 7.89 -12.56
C ASP A 391 -5.95 7.86 -11.93
N ILE A 392 -4.94 7.68 -12.78
CA ILE A 392 -3.54 7.86 -12.42
C ILE A 392 -3.26 9.36 -12.42
N GLY A 393 -3.02 9.90 -11.22
CA GLY A 393 -2.70 11.30 -11.01
C GLY A 393 -1.52 11.77 -11.87
N HIS A 394 -1.52 13.07 -12.19
CA HIS A 394 -0.58 13.68 -13.14
C HIS A 394 0.89 13.36 -12.82
N SER A 395 1.30 13.46 -11.54
CA SER A 395 2.67 13.18 -11.10
C SER A 395 3.11 11.74 -11.39
N MET A 396 2.23 10.76 -11.27
CA MET A 396 2.52 9.39 -11.68
C MET A 396 2.51 9.24 -13.20
N ALA A 397 1.58 9.91 -13.88
CA ALA A 397 1.43 9.88 -15.33
C ALA A 397 2.68 10.37 -16.07
N VAL A 398 3.41 11.35 -15.51
CA VAL A 398 4.72 11.79 -16.02
C VAL A 398 5.66 10.59 -16.21
N HIS A 399 5.65 9.62 -15.28
CA HIS A 399 6.53 8.45 -15.36
C HIS A 399 5.93 7.29 -16.13
N THR A 400 4.65 7.01 -15.94
CA THR A 400 3.99 5.84 -16.54
C THR A 400 3.61 6.06 -18.01
N GLY A 401 3.45 7.33 -18.39
CA GLY A 401 3.01 7.76 -19.72
C GLY A 401 1.54 7.47 -20.00
N PRO A 402 1.03 7.97 -21.15
CA PRO A 402 -0.34 7.77 -21.57
C PRO A 402 -0.64 6.30 -21.90
N GLY A 403 -1.89 5.90 -21.65
CA GLY A 403 -2.35 4.52 -21.82
C GLY A 403 -1.74 3.53 -20.84
N ALA A 404 -1.19 4.02 -19.72
CA ALA A 404 -0.85 3.20 -18.57
C ALA A 404 -2.12 2.61 -17.94
N LEU A 405 -1.98 1.39 -17.42
CA LEU A 405 -3.01 0.69 -16.68
C LEU A 405 -2.35 0.06 -15.46
N ALA A 406 -3.03 0.04 -14.32
CA ALA A 406 -2.57 -0.78 -13.19
C ALA A 406 -3.73 -1.47 -12.51
N VAL A 407 -3.43 -2.55 -11.80
CA VAL A 407 -4.37 -3.22 -10.89
C VAL A 407 -3.71 -3.26 -9.53
N SER A 408 -4.38 -2.71 -8.51
CA SER A 408 -4.01 -2.93 -7.12
C SER A 408 -5.07 -3.74 -6.40
N LEU A 409 -4.66 -4.62 -5.49
CA LEU A 409 -5.55 -5.45 -4.68
C LEU A 409 -5.05 -5.40 -3.23
N VAL A 410 -5.94 -5.13 -2.29
CA VAL A 410 -5.62 -4.90 -0.86
C VAL A 410 -6.70 -5.56 -0.01
N GLU A 411 -6.33 -6.22 1.08
CA GLU A 411 -7.29 -6.74 2.07
C GLU A 411 -7.93 -5.59 2.88
N ASP A 412 -9.22 -5.73 3.21
CA ASP A 412 -10.00 -4.68 3.91
C ASP A 412 -9.67 -4.50 5.39
#